data_AF-A0A940LFP7-F1
#
_entry.id   AF-A0A940LFP7-F1
#
_cell.length_a   1.000
_cell.length_b   1.000
_cell.length_c   1.000
_cell.angle_alpha   90.00
_cell.angle_beta   90.00
_cell.angle_gamma   90.00
#
_symmetry.space_group_name_H-M   'P 1'
#
loop_
_entity.id
_entity.type
_entity.pdbx_description
1 polymer ?
#
loop_
_entity_poly.entity_id
_entity_poly.type
_entity_poly.pdbx_seq_one_letter_code
_entity_poly.pdbx_strand_id
1 'polypeptide(L)'
;MMNITQQDIDLWEVWIEFDQSHPEYFGTLYVHGEIALDEKIHLALTRMDSENEGTLNLRLPARTASPWRTKEVLYSEPIRNPNQYTSVRIYSGEELIGCFNEIEIMI
;
A
#
# COMPACT_ATOMS: atom_id res chain seq x y z
N MET A 1 -7.11 5.70 28.83
CA MET A 1 -7.08 6.14 27.42
C MET A 1 -5.86 5.48 26.80
N MET A 2 -6.06 4.41 26.03
CA MET A 2 -4.95 3.71 25.35
C MET A 2 -4.51 4.56 24.16
N ASN A 3 -3.25 4.98 24.19
CA ASN A 3 -2.57 5.55 23.04
C ASN A 3 -2.44 4.44 21.97
N ILE A 4 -3.37 4.42 21.02
CA ILE A 4 -3.25 3.63 19.79
C ILE A 4 -2.34 4.42 18.86
N THR A 5 -1.08 4.53 19.23
CA THR A 5 -0.07 5.18 18.39
C THR A 5 1.05 4.16 18.24
N GLN A 6 1.28 3.72 17.00
CA GLN A 6 2.51 3.09 16.54
C GLN A 6 2.63 1.55 16.56
N GLN A 7 1.57 0.77 16.84
CA GLN A 7 1.72 -0.69 17.10
C GLN A 7 0.87 -1.67 16.27
N ASP A 8 0.38 -1.32 15.08
CA ASP A 8 -0.47 -2.23 14.28
C ASP A 8 0.07 -2.53 12.87
N ILE A 9 1.34 -2.21 12.60
CA ILE A 9 1.96 -2.32 11.28
C ILE A 9 3.34 -2.97 11.44
N ASP A 10 3.46 -4.23 11.02
CA ASP A 10 4.70 -5.00 11.22
C ASP A 10 5.67 -4.86 10.03
N LEU A 11 5.16 -4.79 8.79
CA LEU A 11 5.97 -4.67 7.58
C LEU A 11 5.20 -3.95 6.47
N TRP A 12 5.87 -3.05 5.74
CA TRP A 12 5.39 -2.51 4.48
C TRP A 12 6.50 -2.54 3.46
N GLU A 13 6.13 -2.88 2.24
CA GLU A 13 7.04 -2.98 1.11
C GLU A 13 6.36 -2.37 -0.13
N VAL A 14 7.11 -1.57 -0.87
CA VAL A 14 6.65 -0.92 -2.11
C VAL A 14 7.73 -1.11 -3.15
N TRP A 15 7.43 -1.86 -4.20
CA TRP A 15 8.39 -2.13 -5.26
C TRP A 15 7.72 -2.22 -6.62
N ILE A 16 8.53 -2.10 -7.67
CA ILE A 16 8.14 -2.30 -9.05
C ILE A 16 8.86 -3.56 -9.55
N GLU A 17 8.10 -4.52 -10.07
CA GLU A 17 8.65 -5.66 -10.80
C GLU A 17 8.59 -5.37 -12.31
N PHE A 18 9.73 -5.50 -13.00
CA PHE A 18 9.81 -5.33 -14.44
C PHE A 18 9.29 -6.59 -15.16
N ASP A 19 8.23 -6.46 -15.96
CA ASP A 19 7.66 -7.58 -16.72
C ASP A 19 7.97 -7.44 -18.21
N GLN A 20 8.94 -8.22 -18.69
CA GLN A 20 9.35 -8.27 -20.10
C GLN A 20 8.26 -8.80 -21.04
N SER A 21 7.22 -9.46 -20.51
CA SER A 21 6.14 -10.04 -21.32
C SER A 21 5.07 -9.02 -21.75
N HIS A 22 5.01 -7.84 -21.11
CA HIS A 22 4.03 -6.79 -21.37
C HIS A 22 4.72 -5.46 -21.78
N PRO A 23 5.23 -5.35 -23.02
CA PRO A 23 6.04 -4.21 -23.46
C PRO A 23 5.28 -2.87 -23.49
N GLU A 24 3.96 -2.88 -23.39
CA GLU A 24 3.14 -1.68 -23.28
C GLU A 24 3.23 -1.01 -21.89
N TYR A 25 3.75 -1.71 -20.89
CA TYR A 25 4.00 -1.19 -19.54
C TYR A 25 5.49 -1.20 -19.25
N PHE A 26 5.91 -0.35 -18.31
CA PHE A 26 7.25 -0.46 -17.74
C PHE A 26 7.33 -1.65 -16.78
N GLY A 27 6.32 -1.85 -15.93
CA GLY A 27 6.29 -2.94 -14.97
C GLY A 27 5.01 -2.92 -14.15
N THR A 28 4.98 -3.71 -13.08
CA THR A 28 3.88 -3.74 -12.11
C THR A 28 4.36 -3.17 -10.79
N LEU A 29 3.68 -2.12 -10.30
CA LEU A 29 3.87 -1.63 -8.95
C LEU A 29 3.14 -2.58 -7.99
N TYR A 30 3.81 -2.97 -6.91
CA TYR A 30 3.26 -3.72 -5.79
C TYR A 30 3.37 -2.89 -4.52
N VAL A 31 2.30 -2.86 -3.74
CA VAL A 31 2.30 -2.35 -2.36
C VAL A 31 1.76 -3.47 -1.48
N HIS A 32 2.61 -3.93 -0.57
CA HIS A 32 2.32 -5.02 0.34
C HIS A 32 2.52 -4.55 1.78
N GLY A 33 1.66 -4.99 2.70
CA GLY A 33 1.91 -4.78 4.11
C GLY A 33 1.16 -5.73 5.01
N GLU A 34 1.60 -5.79 6.27
CA GLU A 34 1.00 -6.60 7.32
C GLU A 34 0.36 -5.70 8.38
N ILE A 35 -0.95 -5.88 8.61
CA ILE A 35 -1.74 -5.06 9.54
C ILE A 35 -2.56 -5.90 10.53
N ALA A 36 -2.73 -5.40 11.77
CA ALA A 36 -3.54 -6.07 12.78
C ALA A 36 -5.06 -5.91 12.51
N LEU A 37 -5.81 -7.00 12.31
CA LEU A 37 -7.24 -6.99 11.98
C LEU A 37 -8.02 -8.22 12.46
N ASP A 38 -9.34 -8.07 12.68
CA ASP A 38 -10.25 -9.17 13.04
C ASP A 38 -10.59 -10.09 11.84
N GLU A 39 -10.83 -11.37 12.11
CA GLU A 39 -11.01 -12.42 11.09
C GLU A 39 -12.27 -12.19 10.24
N LYS A 40 -12.21 -12.14 8.90
CA LYS A 40 -12.51 -13.29 8.01
C LYS A 40 -12.39 -12.94 6.50
N ILE A 41 -11.71 -11.85 6.17
CA ILE A 41 -11.74 -11.29 4.81
C ILE A 41 -10.29 -11.13 4.31
N HIS A 42 -10.05 -11.47 3.03
CA HIS A 42 -8.89 -11.00 2.27
C HIS A 42 -9.08 -9.53 1.98
N LEU A 43 -8.14 -8.71 2.42
CA LEU A 43 -8.32 -7.28 2.46
C LEU A 43 -7.39 -6.64 1.43
N ALA A 44 -7.99 -6.12 0.37
CA ALA A 44 -7.28 -5.38 -0.66
C ALA A 44 -7.21 -3.91 -0.25
N LEU A 45 -6.06 -3.30 -0.52
CA LEU A 45 -5.93 -1.86 -0.53
C LEU A 45 -6.76 -1.30 -1.68
N THR A 46 -7.42 -0.17 -1.44
CA THR A 46 -8.20 0.51 -2.48
C THR A 46 -7.57 1.84 -2.83
N ARG A 47 -7.49 2.14 -4.13
CA ARG A 47 -6.98 3.42 -4.63
C ARG A 47 -7.95 4.53 -4.27
N MET A 48 -7.41 5.62 -3.76
CA MET A 48 -8.12 6.89 -3.57
C MET A 48 -7.81 7.83 -4.74
N ASP A 49 -8.72 8.75 -4.98
CA ASP A 49 -8.43 9.90 -5.84
C ASP A 49 -7.22 10.65 -5.27
N SER A 50 -6.26 10.95 -6.14
CA SER A 50 -5.06 11.68 -5.74
C SER A 50 -5.24 13.15 -6.03
N GLU A 51 -5.00 13.98 -5.02
CA GLU A 51 -5.00 15.44 -5.16
C GLU A 51 -3.64 15.96 -5.70
N ASN A 52 -2.59 15.13 -5.67
CA ASN A 52 -1.24 15.52 -6.08
C ASN A 52 -0.73 14.61 -7.21
N GLU A 53 -0.24 15.23 -8.28
CA GLU A 53 0.45 14.49 -9.33
C GLU A 53 1.64 13.69 -8.76
N GLY A 54 1.82 12.45 -9.22
CA GLY A 54 2.90 11.57 -8.79
C GLY A 54 2.74 10.95 -7.40
N THR A 55 1.64 11.20 -6.67
CA THR A 55 1.37 10.50 -5.40
C THR A 55 0.27 9.46 -5.58
N LEU A 56 0.52 8.22 -5.20
CA LEU A 56 -0.50 7.18 -5.10
C LEU A 56 -1.06 7.15 -3.68
N ASN A 57 -2.34 7.47 -3.52
CA ASN A 57 -3.04 7.36 -2.24
C ASN A 57 -3.82 6.05 -2.19
N LEU A 58 -3.55 5.22 -1.18
CA LEU A 58 -4.22 3.97 -0.91
C LEU A 58 -4.94 4.02 0.42
N ARG A 59 -6.08 3.34 0.51
CA ARG A 59 -6.86 3.21 1.73
C ARG A 59 -6.87 1.77 2.22
N LEU A 60 -6.60 1.60 3.50
CA LEU A 60 -6.92 0.39 4.22
C LEU A 60 -8.43 0.16 4.23
N PRO A 61 -8.89 -1.09 4.18
CA PRO A 61 -10.26 -1.40 4.52
C PRO A 61 -10.56 -1.01 5.98
N ALA A 62 -11.84 -0.78 6.27
CA ALA A 62 -12.29 -0.32 7.59
C ALA A 62 -11.70 -1.20 8.71
N ARG A 63 -10.95 -0.58 9.63
CA ARG A 63 -10.31 -1.27 10.75
C ARG A 63 -11.37 -1.98 11.60
N THR A 64 -11.15 -3.26 11.87
CA THR A 64 -11.80 -3.99 12.96
C THR A 64 -10.80 -4.11 14.09
N ALA A 65 -11.11 -3.49 15.24
CA ALA A 65 -10.22 -3.38 16.38
C ALA A 65 -10.05 -4.74 17.08
N SER A 66 -9.16 -5.60 16.57
CA SER A 66 -8.70 -6.79 17.27
C SER A 66 -7.17 -6.86 17.20
N PRO A 67 -6.48 -6.51 18.29
CA PRO A 67 -5.02 -6.27 18.29
C PRO A 67 -4.17 -7.54 18.32
N TRP A 68 -4.74 -8.72 18.05
CA TRP A 68 -4.08 -10.00 18.36
C TRP A 68 -3.65 -10.82 17.14
N ARG A 69 -3.93 -10.39 15.90
CA ARG A 69 -3.53 -11.09 14.68
C ARG A 69 -3.22 -10.13 13.53
N THR A 70 -2.11 -10.34 12.84
CA THR A 70 -1.74 -9.65 11.61
C THR A 70 -2.34 -10.33 10.37
N LYS A 71 -2.58 -9.54 9.33
CA LYS A 71 -3.02 -9.97 8.00
C LYS A 71 -2.30 -9.20 6.92
N GLU A 72 -2.01 -9.89 5.83
CA GLU A 72 -1.48 -9.30 4.61
C GLU A 72 -2.55 -8.47 3.89
N VAL A 73 -2.14 -7.31 3.39
CA VAL A 73 -2.88 -6.48 2.46
C VAL A 73 -2.04 -6.20 1.23
N LEU A 74 -2.69 -6.18 0.07
CA LEU A 74 -2.01 -6.03 -1.21
C LEU A 74 -2.71 -5.01 -2.11
N TYR A 75 -1.89 -4.33 -2.91
CA TYR A 75 -2.27 -3.56 -4.08
C TYR A 75 -1.29 -3.88 -5.20
N SER A 76 -1.79 -3.93 -6.43
CA SER A 76 -0.94 -3.96 -7.61
C SER A 76 -1.58 -3.20 -8.76
N GLU A 77 -0.79 -2.42 -9.50
CA GLU A 77 -1.23 -1.84 -10.77
C GLU A 77 -0.09 -1.76 -11.79
N PRO A 78 -0.38 -1.93 -13.08
CA PRO A 78 0.63 -1.74 -14.11
C PRO A 78 0.99 -0.26 -14.23
N ILE A 79 2.27 0.04 -14.41
CA ILE A 79 2.78 1.41 -14.56
C ILE A 79 3.41 1.61 -15.93
N ARG A 80 3.27 2.82 -16.48
CA ARG A 80 3.74 3.16 -17.83
C ARG A 80 5.19 3.64 -17.84
N ASN A 81 5.71 4.11 -16.72
CA ASN A 81 7.08 4.59 -16.56
C ASN A 81 7.51 4.47 -15.09
N PRO A 82 8.82 4.32 -14.79
CA PRO A 82 9.32 4.09 -13.43
C PRO A 82 9.02 5.22 -12.44
N ASN A 83 8.83 6.44 -12.95
CA ASN A 83 8.60 7.64 -12.14
C ASN A 83 7.12 8.03 -12.11
N GLN A 84 6.20 7.14 -12.50
CA GLN A 84 4.77 7.42 -12.51
C GLN A 84 4.27 7.83 -11.13
N TYR A 85 4.86 7.23 -10.09
CA TYR A 85 4.69 7.64 -8.71
C TYR A 85 6.05 7.95 -8.08
N THR A 86 6.11 9.09 -7.40
CA THR A 86 7.24 9.51 -6.56
C THR A 86 7.00 9.19 -5.09
N SER A 87 5.75 8.91 -4.71
CA SER A 87 5.42 8.42 -3.39
C SER A 87 4.13 7.60 -3.34
N VAL A 88 4.05 6.71 -2.36
CA VAL A 88 2.83 5.99 -1.97
C VAL A 88 2.45 6.41 -0.56
N ARG A 89 1.18 6.74 -0.37
CA ARG A 89 0.61 7.08 0.94
C ARG A 89 -0.51 6.13 1.28
N ILE A 90 -0.55 5.69 2.53
CA ILE A 90 -1.51 4.70 3.00
C ILE A 90 -2.32 5.31 4.13
N TYR A 91 -3.64 5.26 3.98
CA TYR A 91 -4.60 5.89 4.89
C TYR A 91 -5.48 4.85 5.57
N SER A 92 -5.83 5.10 6.83
CA SER A 92 -6.89 4.41 7.56
C SER A 92 -8.03 5.39 7.81
N GLY A 93 -9.08 5.32 7.00
CA GLY A 93 -10.07 6.41 6.96
C GLY A 93 -9.43 7.67 6.39
N GLU A 94 -9.35 8.73 7.18
CA GLU A 94 -8.69 10.00 6.83
C GLU A 94 -7.27 10.12 7.41
N GLU A 95 -6.86 9.18 8.27
CA GLU A 95 -5.57 9.22 8.95
C GLU A 95 -4.46 8.64 8.07
N LEU A 96 -3.37 9.39 7.86
CA LEU A 96 -2.17 8.90 7.19
C LEU A 96 -1.40 7.98 8.15
N ILE A 97 -1.18 6.73 7.74
CA ILE A 97 -0.52 5.70 8.56
C ILE A 97 0.80 5.20 7.96
N GLY A 98 1.05 5.47 6.67
CA GLY A 98 2.28 5.09 5.98
C GLY A 98 2.59 6.04 4.82
N CYS A 99 3.86 6.38 4.63
CA CYS A 99 4.33 7.24 3.55
C CYS A 99 5.68 6.72 3.06
N PHE A 100 5.74 6.37 1.77
CA PHE A 100 6.89 5.78 1.11
C PHE A 100 7.30 6.71 -0.03
N ASN A 101 8.44 7.38 0.11
CA ASN A 101 8.98 8.27 -0.92
C ASN A 101 10.06 7.60 -1.77
N GLU A 102 10.46 6.39 -1.39
CA GLU A 102 11.43 5.57 -2.09
C GLU A 102 10.71 4.30 -2.52
N ILE A 103 10.57 4.14 -3.84
CA ILE A 103 9.97 2.95 -4.46
C ILE A 103 11.12 2.17 -5.08
N GLU A 104 11.32 0.93 -4.62
CA GLU A 104 12.37 0.08 -5.16
C GLU A 104 11.98 -0.46 -6.54
N ILE A 105 12.94 -0.54 -7.47
CA ILE A 105 12.73 -1.16 -8.79
C ILE A 105 13.54 -2.44 -8.82
N MET A 106 12.84 -3.57 -8.93
CA MET A 106 13.41 -4.90 -9.08
C MET A 106 13.47 -5.25 -10.57
N ILE A 107 14.68 -5.54 -11.06
CA ILE A 107 14.98 -5.85 -12.47
C ILE A 107 15.42 -7.31 -12.59
#